data_AF-K1TNH9-F1
#
_entry.id   AF-K1TNH9-F1
#
_cell.length_a   1.000
_cell.length_b   1.000
_cell.length_c   1.000
_cell.angle_alpha   90.00
_cell.angle_beta   90.00
_cell.angle_gamma   90.00
#
_symmetry.space_group_name_H-M   'P 1'
#
loop_
_entity.id
_entity.type
_entity.pdbx_description
1 polymer ?
#
loop_
_entity_poly.entity_id
_entity_poly.type
_entity_poly.pdbx_seq_one_letter_code
_entity_poly.pdbx_strand_id
1 'polypeptide(L)'
;MEVRQVFLDSSLSLKTLSAMLETNQTYLSNVVNRYFGCNLKELVNTYRVEYAKELLRSGRCPIEEIPVRSGFGSKSPFYVAFGKVTG
;
A
#
# COMPACT_ATOMS: atom_id res chain seq x y z
N MET A 1 -3.59 -18.63 1.64
CA MET A 1 -3.33 -17.98 0.35
C MET A 1 -2.33 -16.88 0.66
N GLU A 2 -1.04 -17.12 0.42
CA GLU A 2 0.00 -16.10 0.65
C GLU A 2 -0.22 -14.98 -0.36
N VAL A 3 -1.05 -14.00 0.02
CA VAL A 3 -1.09 -12.71 -0.67
C VAL A 3 0.30 -12.14 -0.45
N ARG A 4 1.20 -12.36 -1.42
CA ARG A 4 2.52 -11.71 -1.44
C ARG A 4 2.25 -10.27 -1.04
N GLN A 5 2.89 -9.81 0.03
CA GLN A 5 2.69 -8.46 0.55
C GLN A 5 3.39 -7.46 -0.39
N VAL A 6 3.00 -7.47 -1.67
CA VAL A 6 3.58 -6.65 -2.75
C VAL A 6 3.47 -5.17 -2.39
N PHE A 7 2.47 -4.79 -1.59
CA PHE A 7 2.32 -3.45 -1.04
C PHE A 7 3.52 -3.01 -0.18
N LEU A 8 4.32 -3.93 0.39
CA LEU A 8 5.53 -3.59 1.13
C LEU A 8 6.67 -3.10 0.23
N ASP A 9 6.61 -3.36 -1.07
CA ASP A 9 7.59 -2.84 -2.01
C ASP A 9 7.32 -1.34 -2.26
N SER A 10 8.24 -0.48 -1.82
CA SER A 10 8.14 0.96 -2.03
C SER A 10 8.22 1.38 -3.50
N SER A 11 8.76 0.52 -4.36
CA SER A 11 8.83 0.72 -5.81
C SER A 11 7.59 0.21 -6.56
N LEU A 12 6.60 -0.33 -5.84
CA LEU A 12 5.34 -0.78 -6.41
C LEU A 12 4.65 0.36 -7.17
N SER A 13 4.34 0.09 -8.43
CA SER A 13 3.67 1.00 -9.34
C SER A 13 2.65 0.23 -10.17
N LEU A 14 1.77 0.95 -10.85
CA LEU A 14 0.83 0.37 -11.80
C LEU A 14 1.53 -0.48 -12.86
N LYS A 15 2.71 -0.04 -13.32
CA LYS A 15 3.54 -0.74 -14.30
C LYS A 15 4.11 -2.05 -13.74
N THR A 16 4.68 -2.02 -12.55
CA THR A 16 5.27 -3.24 -11.96
C THR A 16 4.17 -4.25 -11.60
N LEU A 17 3.05 -3.79 -11.05
CA LEU A 17 1.92 -4.66 -10.73
C LEU A 17 1.24 -5.23 -11.98
N SER A 18 1.06 -4.42 -13.04
CA SER A 18 0.47 -4.94 -14.29
C SER A 18 1.37 -6.00 -14.93
N ALA A 19 2.69 -5.80 -14.90
CA ALA A 19 3.64 -6.79 -15.40
C ALA A 19 3.60 -8.10 -14.58
N MET A 20 3.52 -8.01 -13.24
CA MET A 20 3.40 -9.19 -12.36
C MET A 20 2.10 -9.98 -12.56
N LEU A 21 1.02 -9.30 -12.98
CA LEU A 21 -0.28 -9.90 -13.25
C LEU A 21 -0.48 -10.23 -14.73
N GLU A 22 0.58 -10.13 -15.55
CA GLU A 22 0.54 -10.37 -17.00
C GLU A 22 -0.60 -9.61 -17.71
N THR A 23 -0.86 -8.38 -17.26
CA THR A 23 -1.91 -7.51 -17.79
C THR A 23 -1.37 -6.14 -18.18
N ASN A 24 -2.24 -5.29 -18.73
CA ASN A 24 -1.89 -3.92 -19.07
C ASN A 24 -2.33 -2.93 -17.97
N GLN A 25 -1.62 -1.81 -17.91
CA GLN A 25 -1.85 -0.74 -16.95
C GLN A 25 -3.28 -0.19 -16.98
N THR A 26 -3.85 -0.02 -18.17
CA THR A 26 -5.22 0.51 -18.36
C THR A 26 -6.26 -0.42 -17.75
N TYR A 27 -6.15 -1.72 -18.04
CA TYR A 27 -7.05 -2.73 -17.51
C TYR A 27 -6.96 -2.79 -15.98
N LEU A 28 -5.75 -2.86 -15.43
CA LEU A 28 -5.55 -2.88 -13.99
C LEU A 28 -6.10 -1.61 -13.32
N SER A 29 -5.86 -0.44 -13.89
CA SER A 29 -6.41 0.83 -13.40
C SER A 29 -7.94 0.83 -13.44
N ASN A 30 -8.55 0.37 -14.53
CA ASN A 30 -9.99 0.30 -14.67
C ASN A 30 -10.61 -0.68 -13.67
N VAL A 31 -9.99 -1.83 -13.46
CA VAL A 31 -10.40 -2.81 -12.44
C VAL A 31 -10.33 -2.18 -11.06
N VAL A 32 -9.19 -1.57 -10.69
CA VAL A 32 -9.03 -0.99 -9.36
C VAL A 32 -10.04 0.14 -9.10
N ASN A 33 -10.21 1.06 -10.06
CA ASN A 33 -11.21 2.11 -9.95
C ASN A 33 -12.64 1.55 -9.87
N ARG A 34 -12.97 0.52 -10.67
CA ARG A 34 -14.33 -0.05 -10.71
C ARG A 34 -14.69 -0.84 -9.45
N TYR A 35 -13.76 -1.62 -8.91
CA TYR A 35 -14.02 -2.49 -7.76
C TYR A 35 -13.78 -1.80 -6.42
N PHE A 36 -12.81 -0.88 -6.34
CA PHE A 36 -12.42 -0.23 -5.08
C PHE A 36 -12.74 1.27 -5.03
N GLY A 37 -13.24 1.86 -6.13
CA GLY A 37 -13.61 3.28 -6.17
C GLY A 37 -12.45 4.25 -6.00
N CYS A 38 -11.21 3.77 -6.11
CA CYS A 38 -9.99 4.54 -5.90
C CYS A 38 -8.91 4.13 -6.91
N ASN A 39 -7.82 4.89 -6.99
CA ASN A 39 -6.69 4.51 -7.83
C ASN A 39 -5.77 3.49 -7.11
N LEU A 40 -4.87 2.84 -7.86
CA LEU A 40 -3.96 1.84 -7.30
C LEU A 40 -3.10 2.36 -6.15
N LYS A 41 -2.63 3.62 -6.23
CA LYS A 41 -1.79 4.20 -5.18
C LYS A 41 -2.57 4.32 -3.86
N GLU A 42 -3.82 4.74 -3.94
CA GLU A 42 -4.71 4.79 -2.77
C GLU A 42 -4.99 3.40 -2.22
N LEU A 43 -5.33 2.44 -3.08
CA LEU A 43 -5.56 1.06 -2.68
C LEU A 43 -4.35 0.48 -1.93
N VAL A 44 -3.16 0.62 -2.51
CA VAL A 44 -1.90 0.16 -1.90
C VAL A 44 -1.67 0.86 -0.57
N ASN A 45 -1.82 2.18 -0.52
CA ASN A 45 -1.63 2.94 0.72
C ASN A 45 -2.59 2.52 1.83
N THR A 46 -3.84 2.16 1.50
CA THR A 46 -4.79 1.60 2.49
C THR A 46 -4.25 0.30 3.07
N TYR A 47 -3.79 -0.64 2.25
CA TYR A 47 -3.18 -1.89 2.75
C TYR A 47 -1.92 -1.63 3.59
N ARG A 48 -1.06 -0.68 3.18
CA ARG A 48 0.12 -0.29 3.95
C ARG A 48 -0.25 0.28 5.32
N VAL A 49 -1.30 1.11 5.41
CA VAL A 49 -1.78 1.66 6.69
C VAL A 49 -2.39 0.58 7.58
N GLU A 50 -3.17 -0.35 7.02
CA GLU A 50 -3.69 -1.48 7.81
C GLU A 50 -2.56 -2.33 8.39
N TYR A 51 -1.52 -2.61 7.60
CA TYR A 51 -0.33 -3.30 8.11
C TYR A 51 0.44 -2.47 9.15
N ALA A 52 0.53 -1.14 8.97
CA ALA A 52 1.11 -0.25 9.97
C ALA A 52 0.36 -0.30 11.31
N LYS A 53 -0.98 -0.42 11.29
CA LYS A 53 -1.81 -0.59 12.49
C LYS A 53 -1.52 -1.90 13.19
N GLU A 54 -1.30 -2.99 12.45
CA GLU A 54 -0.86 -4.27 13.02
C GLU A 54 0.51 -4.16 13.68
N LEU A 55 1.49 -3.51 13.02
CA LEU A 55 2.81 -3.26 13.60
C LEU A 55 2.73 -2.43 14.88
N LEU A 56 1.94 -1.35 14.88
CA LEU A 56 1.69 -0.51 16.06
C LEU A 56 1.10 -1.33 17.21
N ARG A 57 0.08 -2.16 16.96
CA ARG A 57 -0.54 -3.03 17.97
C ARG A 57 0.41 -4.08 18.51
N SER A 58 1.31 -4.59 17.67
CA SER A 58 2.26 -5.62 18.09
C SER A 58 3.31 -5.08 19.07
N GLY A 59 3.62 -3.79 19.02
CA GLY A 59 4.69 -3.17 19.82
C GLY A 59 6.10 -3.68 19.48
N ARG A 60 6.27 -4.49 18.42
CA ARG A 60 7.54 -5.14 18.05
C ARG A 60 8.40 -4.30 17.10
N CYS A 61 7.97 -3.07 16.82
CA CYS A 61 8.62 -2.18 15.86
C CYS A 61 8.69 -0.76 16.44
N PRO A 62 9.87 -0.11 16.39
CA PRO A 62 9.98 1.31 16.72
C PRO A 62 9.03 2.13 15.86
N ILE A 63 8.28 3.04 16.47
CA ILE A 63 7.27 3.87 15.77
C ILE A 63 7.88 4.60 14.56
N GLU A 64 9.14 5.00 14.67
CA GLU A 64 9.87 5.68 13.60
C GLU A 64 10.16 4.81 12.37
N GLU A 65 10.25 3.48 12.54
CA GLU A 65 10.51 2.52 11.48
C GLU A 65 9.23 2.02 10.79
N ILE A 66 8.08 2.17 11.44
CA ILE A 66 6.79 1.68 10.93
C ILE A 66 6.49 2.18 9.50
N PRO A 67 6.74 3.45 9.13
CA PRO A 67 6.52 3.91 7.76
C PRO A 67 7.28 3.06 6.73
N VAL A 68 8.59 2.85 6.97
CA VAL A 68 9.47 2.10 6.06
C VAL A 68 9.08 0.63 6.05
N ARG A 69 8.84 0.03 7.23
CA ARG A 69 8.42 -1.37 7.35
C ARG A 69 7.04 -1.66 6.77
N SER A 70 6.22 -0.63 6.60
CA SER A 70 4.92 -0.73 5.95
C SER A 70 4.98 -0.44 4.45
N GLY A 71 6.18 -0.28 3.87
CA GLY A 71 6.38 -0.09 2.43
C GLY A 71 6.31 1.35 1.95
N PHE A 72 6.28 2.35 2.85
CA PHE A 72 6.39 3.75 2.45
C PHE A 72 7.85 4.14 2.23
N GLY A 73 8.11 4.88 1.15
CA GLY A 73 9.45 5.41 0.86
C GLY A 73 9.91 6.52 1.81
N SER A 74 8.99 7.16 2.53
CA SER A 74 9.31 8.20 3.53
C SER A 74 8.16 8.45 4.52
N LYS A 75 8.45 9.21 5.59
CA LYS A 75 7.49 9.54 6.67
C LYS A 75 6.32 10.42 6.20
N SER A 76 6.55 11.34 5.26
CA SER A 76 5.52 12.31 4.82
C SER A 76 4.31 11.64 4.11
N PRO A 77 4.50 10.80 3.08
CA PRO A 77 3.40 10.05 2.46
C PRO A 77 2.68 9.10 3.43
N PHE A 78 3.41 8.56 4.41
CA PHE A 78 2.81 7.73 5.46
C PHE A 78 1.80 8.52 6.28
N TYR A 79 2.16 9.68 6.83
CA TYR A 79 1.24 10.45 7.68
C TYR A 79 0.00 10.93 6.92
N VAL A 80 0.16 11.33 5.66
CA VAL A 80 -0.98 11.71 4.79
C VAL A 80 -1.92 10.52 4.57
N ALA A 81 -1.37 9.36 4.22
CA ALA A 81 -2.15 8.15 4.01
C ALA A 81 -2.81 7.65 5.30
N PHE A 82 -2.05 7.64 6.39
CA PHE A 82 -2.52 7.22 7.70
C PHE A 82 -3.68 8.10 8.17
N GLY A 83 -3.52 9.42 8.12
CA GLY A 83 -4.58 10.37 8.45
C GLY A 83 -5.82 10.22 7.58
N LYS A 84 -5.67 9.93 6.28
CA LYS A 84 -6.81 9.71 5.37
C LYS A 84 -7.57 8.41 5.66
N VAL A 85 -6.88 7.37 6.12
CA VAL A 85 -7.48 6.04 6.37
C VAL A 85 -8.05 5.92 7.78
N THR A 86 -7.42 6.56 8.78
CA THR A 86 -7.84 6.48 10.19
C THR A 86 -8.63 7.68 10.69
N GLY A 87 -8.64 8.79 9.96
CA GLY A 87 -9.26 10.06 10.33
C GLY A 87 -10.62 10.27 9.71
#